data_AF-A0A3S4Z454-F1
#
_entry.id   AF-A0A3S4Z454-F1
#
_cell.length_a   1.000
_cell.length_b   1.000
_cell.length_c   1.000
_cell.angle_alpha   90.00
_cell.angle_beta   90.00
_cell.angle_gamma   90.00
#
_symmetry.space_group_name_H-M   'P 1'
#
loop_
_entity.id
_entity.type
_entity.pdbx_description
1 polymer ?
#
loop_
_entity_poly.entity_id
_entity_poly.type
_entity_poly.pdbx_seq_one_letter_code
_entity_poly.pdbx_strand_id
1 'polypeptide(L)'
;MREKSVLTGAVRAITYPGVGTPARLHIRLQTARGIISLIFLSRETIECIDIGSQLTVTGTLTTHRAIPTMFNPSYVVEDSHEQQQ
;
A
#
# COMPACT_ATOMS: atom_id res chain seq x y z
N MET A 1 -22.49 -4.56 3.26
CA MET A 1 -21.70 -5.39 2.32
C MET A 1 -20.33 -4.73 2.18
N ARG A 2 -19.23 -5.36 2.60
CA ARG A 2 -17.88 -4.81 2.36
C ARG A 2 -17.41 -5.31 1.00
N GLU A 3 -17.39 -4.44 0.00
CA GLU A 3 -16.91 -4.81 -1.32
C GLU A 3 -15.38 -4.91 -1.29
N LYS A 4 -14.84 -6.03 -1.80
CA LYS A 4 -13.41 -6.17 -2.03
C LYS A 4 -13.09 -5.48 -3.35
N SER A 5 -12.17 -4.53 -3.32
CA SER A 5 -11.65 -3.87 -4.51
C SER A 5 -10.22 -4.36 -4.75
N VAL A 6 -9.91 -4.64 -6.01
CA VAL A 6 -8.56 -4.90 -6.50
C VAL A 6 -8.08 -3.64 -7.18
N LEU A 7 -6.92 -3.13 -6.77
CA LEU A 7 -6.31 -1.91 -7.31
C LEU A 7 -4.83 -2.14 -7.59
N THR A 8 -4.37 -1.67 -8.74
CA THR A 8 -2.96 -1.73 -9.13
C THR A 8 -2.41 -0.31 -9.24
N GLY A 9 -1.18 -0.13 -8.79
CA GLY A 9 -0.52 1.18 -8.83
C GLY A 9 0.94 1.11 -8.45
N ALA A 10 1.60 2.27 -8.47
CA ALA A 10 3.00 2.41 -8.09
C ALA A 10 3.12 3.02 -6.68
N VAL A 11 4.08 2.55 -5.89
CA VAL A 11 4.35 3.10 -4.56
C VAL A 11 4.97 4.48 -4.69
N ARG A 12 4.31 5.48 -4.15
CA ARG A 12 4.76 6.88 -4.19
C ARG A 12 5.57 7.24 -2.95
N ALA A 13 5.18 6.71 -1.79
CA ALA A 13 5.84 6.98 -0.52
C ALA A 13 5.54 5.88 0.50
N ILE A 14 6.52 5.60 1.36
CA ILE A 14 6.41 4.68 2.49
C ILE A 14 6.72 5.50 3.74
N THR A 15 5.87 5.39 4.77
CA THR A 15 6.04 6.06 6.05
C THR A 15 6.04 5.02 7.15
N TYR A 16 7.19 4.84 7.77
CA TYR A 16 7.40 3.95 8.89
C TYR A 16 6.97 4.61 10.21
N PRO A 17 6.43 3.85 11.16
CA PRO A 17 6.11 4.37 12.48
C PRO A 17 7.40 4.81 13.20
N GLY A 18 7.35 5.95 13.87
CA GLY A 18 8.43 6.41 14.74
C GLY A 18 8.48 5.62 16.05
N VAL A 19 9.66 5.58 16.67
CA VAL A 19 9.89 4.92 17.97
C VAL A 19 8.87 5.41 19.01
N GLY A 20 8.17 4.48 19.65
CA GLY A 20 7.16 4.77 20.70
C GLY A 20 5.72 4.97 20.19
N THR A 21 5.46 4.87 18.89
CA THR A 21 4.10 4.89 18.30
C THR A 21 3.64 3.45 18.01
N PRO A 22 2.35 3.11 18.09
CA PRO A 22 1.88 1.79 17.63
C PRO A 22 2.36 1.50 16.21
N ALA A 23 2.90 0.30 15.99
CA ALA A 23 3.41 -0.20 14.72
C ALA A 23 2.36 -0.07 13.61
N ARG A 24 2.44 1.02 12.85
CA ARG A 24 1.52 1.35 11.76
C ARG A 24 2.35 1.82 10.58
N LEU A 25 2.43 0.96 9.57
CA LEU A 25 3.06 1.31 8.31
C LEU A 25 2.03 1.95 7.39
N HIS A 26 2.34 3.14 6.89
CA HIS A 26 1.52 3.84 5.91
C HIS A 26 2.21 3.85 4.56
N ILE A 27 1.52 3.39 3.52
CA ILE A 27 2.00 3.40 2.15
C ILE A 27 1.05 4.22 1.30
N ARG A 28 1.58 5.15 0.51
CA ARG A 28 0.80 5.86 -0.51
C ARG A 28 1.00 5.17 -1.85
N LEU A 29 -0.07 4.59 -2.37
CA LEU A 29 -0.08 3.97 -3.68
C LEU A 29 -0.76 4.92 -4.68
N GLN A 30 -0.06 5.24 -5.76
CA GLN A 30 -0.63 6.00 -6.87
C GLN A 30 -1.21 5.03 -7.89
N THR A 31 -2.52 5.04 -8.04
CA THR A 31 -3.26 4.24 -9.02
C THR A 31 -3.77 5.14 -10.15
N ALA A 32 -4.31 4.54 -11.23
CA ALA A 32 -4.97 5.28 -12.30
C ALA A 32 -6.16 6.14 -11.81
N ARG A 33 -6.75 5.79 -10.65
CA ARG A 33 -7.89 6.50 -10.04
C ARG A 33 -7.46 7.57 -9.04
N GLY A 34 -6.17 7.75 -8.81
CA GLY A 34 -5.61 8.67 -7.83
C GLY A 34 -4.82 7.97 -6.72
N ILE A 35 -4.53 8.72 -5.66
CA ILE A 35 -3.71 8.26 -4.54
C ILE A 35 -4.58 7.56 -3.51
N ILE A 36 -4.23 6.32 -3.18
CA ILE A 36 -4.83 5.56 -2.08
C ILE A 36 -3.82 5.37 -0.95
N SER A 37 -4.30 5.32 0.29
CA SER A 37 -3.48 5.01 1.46
C SER A 37 -3.66 3.56 1.89
N LEU A 38 -2.56 2.84 2.08
CA LEU A 38 -2.56 1.50 2.64
C LEU A 38 -2.03 1.61 4.06
N ILE A 39 -2.81 1.12 5.02
CA ILE A 39 -2.45 1.15 6.43
C ILE A 39 -2.32 -0.28 6.91
N PHE A 40 -1.08 -0.68 7.22
CA PHE A 40 -0.81 -1.97 7.83
C PHE A 40 -0.69 -1.78 9.33
N LEU A 41 -1.64 -2.37 10.06
CA LEU A 41 -1.65 -2.38 11.52
C LEU A 41 -0.81 -3.58 11.97
N SER A 42 0.12 -3.36 12.89
CA SER A 42 1.06 -4.36 13.43
C SER A 42 2.21 -4.78 12.53
N ARG A 43 2.48 -4.05 11.44
CA ARG A 43 3.74 -4.20 10.69
C ARG A 43 4.63 -2.98 10.92
N GLU A 44 5.83 -3.23 11.40
CA GLU A 44 6.88 -2.22 11.58
C GLU A 44 7.71 -2.05 10.30
N THR A 45 7.86 -3.12 9.53
CA THR A 45 8.64 -3.15 8.30
C THR A 45 7.88 -3.89 7.20
N ILE A 46 8.17 -3.51 5.96
CA ILE A 46 7.75 -4.25 4.78
C ILE A 46 8.98 -4.45 3.92
N GLU A 47 9.32 -5.71 3.69
CA GLU A 47 10.45 -6.11 2.86
C GLU A 47 9.93 -6.33 1.43
N CYS A 48 10.77 -6.09 0.43
CA CYS A 48 10.46 -6.17 -1.01
C CYS A 48 9.51 -5.12 -1.59
N ILE A 49 9.22 -4.03 -0.88
CA ILE A 49 8.49 -2.89 -1.46
C ILE A 49 9.38 -1.66 -1.44
N ASP A 50 9.73 -1.17 -2.62
CA ASP A 50 10.47 0.08 -2.78
C ASP A 50 9.57 1.18 -3.35
N ILE A 51 10.04 2.43 -3.27
CA ILE A 51 9.36 3.55 -3.90
C ILE A 51 9.51 3.38 -5.41
N GLY A 52 8.40 3.38 -6.13
CA GLY A 52 8.35 3.10 -7.56
C GLY A 52 7.94 1.66 -7.91
N SER A 53 7.98 0.72 -6.96
CA SER A 53 7.50 -0.64 -7.21
C SER A 53 6.01 -0.65 -7.59
N GLN A 54 5.66 -1.48 -8.57
CA GLN A 54 4.27 -1.79 -8.93
C GLN A 54 3.70 -2.78 -7.92
N LEU A 55 2.56 -2.42 -7.32
CA LEU A 55 1.83 -3.27 -6.40
C LEU A 55 0.40 -3.43 -6.88
N THR A 56 -0.07 -4.67 -6.86
CA THR A 56 -1.49 -5.00 -6.93
C THR A 56 -1.99 -5.29 -5.51
N VAL A 57 -2.94 -4.49 -5.03
CA VAL A 57 -3.55 -4.62 -3.70
C VAL A 57 -4.99 -5.05 -3.78
N THR A 58 -5.39 -5.95 -2.89
CA THR A 58 -6.76 -6.44 -2.76
C THR A 58 -7.21 -6.25 -1.32
N GLY A 59 -8.32 -5.54 -1.14
CA GLY A 59 -8.84 -5.25 0.18
C GLY A 59 -10.18 -4.54 0.13
N THR A 60 -10.70 -4.18 1.30
CA THR A 60 -11.88 -3.32 1.37
C THR A 60 -11.45 -1.87 1.29
N LEU A 61 -11.86 -1.19 0.22
CA LEU A 61 -11.66 0.24 0.07
C LEU A 61 -12.63 0.98 1.01
N THR A 62 -12.10 1.86 1.86
CA THR A 62 -12.89 2.73 2.72
C THR A 62 -12.38 4.16 2.61
N THR A 63 -13.16 5.14 3.04
CA THR A 63 -12.71 6.54 3.07
C THR A 63 -12.38 6.90 4.50
N HIS A 64 -11.11 7.18 4.78
CA HIS A 64 -10.64 7.60 6.10
C HIS A 64 -9.97 8.97 5.99
N ARG A 65 -10.45 9.96 6.78
CA ARG A 65 -10.00 11.36 6.71
C ARG A 65 -10.03 11.94 5.28
N ALA A 66 -11.11 11.68 4.54
CA ALA A 66 -11.31 12.07 3.15
C ALA A 66 -10.32 11.46 2.12
N ILE A 67 -9.50 10.48 2.52
CA ILE A 67 -8.58 9.78 1.62
C ILE A 67 -9.04 8.31 1.46
N PRO A 68 -9.13 7.79 0.22
CA PRO A 68 -9.39 6.37 -0.01
C PRO A 68 -8.27 5.54 0.62
N THR A 69 -8.65 4.67 1.55
CA THR A 69 -7.76 3.95 2.45
C THR A 69 -8.13 2.48 2.51
N MET A 70 -7.14 1.60 2.53
CA MET A 70 -7.32 0.18 2.82
C MET A 70 -6.56 -0.18 4.09
N PHE A 71 -7.22 -0.89 5.00
CA PHE A 71 -6.62 -1.40 6.23
C PHE A 71 -6.23 -2.87 6.05
N ASN A 72 -4.97 -3.21 6.35
CA ASN A 72 -4.39 -4.54 6.16
C ASN A 72 -4.77 -5.20 4.81
N PRO A 73 -4.57 -4.53 3.67
CA PRO A 73 -4.83 -5.14 2.38
C PRO A 73 -3.83 -6.27 2.12
N SER A 74 -4.26 -7.27 1.34
CA SER A 74 -3.34 -8.18 0.69
C SER A 74 -2.65 -7.44 -0.45
N TYR A 75 -1.35 -7.66 -0.66
CA TYR A 75 -0.60 -7.07 -1.76
C TYR A 75 0.24 -8.12 -2.46
N VAL A 76 0.42 -7.92 -3.75
CA VAL A 76 1.36 -8.66 -4.61
C VAL A 76 2.27 -7.62 -5.21
N VAL A 77 3.58 -7.80 -5.02
CA VAL A 77 4.58 -7.01 -5.72
C VAL A 77 4.65 -7.55 -7.12
N GLU A 78 4.26 -6.72 -8.10
CA GLU A 78 4.54 -7.03 -9.49
C GLU A 78 5.98 -6.60 -9.71
N ASP A 79 6.84 -7.56 -9.41
CA ASP A 79 8.24 -7.45 -9.71
C ASP A 79 8.37 -7.32 -11.25
N SER A 80 8.60 -6.09 -11.66
CA SER A 80 9.07 -5.78 -13.00
C SER A 80 10.59 -5.87 -12.95
N HIS A 81 11.15 -7.04 -12.62
CA HIS A 81 12.52 -7.36 -13.04
C HIS A 81 12.50 -7.28 -14.56
N GLU A 82 12.73 -6.08 -15.10
CA GLU A 82 13.47 -5.95 -16.33
C GLU A 82 14.75 -6.73 -16.10
N GLN A 83 14.74 -7.95 -16.64
CA GLN A 83 15.88 -8.79 -16.88
C GLN A 83 16.88 -7.95 -17.68
N GLN A 84 17.68 -7.12 -17.02
CA GLN A 84 18.84 -6.51 -17.65
C GLN A 84 19.91 -7.61 -17.70
N GLN A 85 19.88 -8.31 -18.83
CA GLN A 85 20.96 -9.16 -19.35
C GLN A 85 22.28 -8.38 -19.41
#